data_AF-A0A2E3J294-F1
#
_entry.id   AF-A0A2E3J294-F1
#
_cell.length_a   1.000
_cell.length_b   1.000
_cell.length_c   1.000
_cell.angle_alpha   90.00
_cell.angle_beta   90.00
_cell.angle_gamma   90.00
#
_symmetry.space_group_name_H-M   'P 1'
#
loop_
_entity.id
_entity.type
_entity.pdbx_description
1 polymer ?
#
loop_
_entity_poly.entity_id
_entity_poly.type
_entity_poly.pdbx_seq_one_letter_code
_entity_poly.pdbx_strand_id
1 'polypeptide(L)' 'MAVCYDRVSLRVTDLERSVLFYEDFCLDEASYDEVLARLIALGLVKREPTVNKGTFGDRLATYFTDPDGNELEIKKYSV' A
#
# COMPACT_ATOMS: atom_id res chain seq x y z
N MET A 1 14.75 -17.75 -14.86
CA MET A 1 15.25 -16.40 -14.51
C MET A 1 14.03 -15.57 -14.17
N ALA A 2 13.88 -15.14 -12.92
CA ALA A 2 12.73 -14.32 -12.52
C ALA A 2 12.99 -12.86 -12.89
N VAL A 3 12.01 -12.18 -13.49
CA VAL A 3 12.07 -10.73 -13.70
C VAL A 3 11.77 -10.06 -12.36
N CYS A 4 12.69 -9.22 -11.89
CA CYS A 4 12.45 -8.34 -10.74
C CYS A 4 12.30 -6.89 -11.23
N TYR A 5 11.49 -6.12 -10.52
CA TYR A 5 11.46 -4.67 -10.69
C TYR A 5 12.47 -4.07 -9.70
N ASP A 6 13.42 -3.28 -10.22
CA ASP A 6 14.45 -2.63 -9.39
C ASP A 6 13.93 -1.34 -8.76
N ARG A 7 13.13 -0.57 -9.51
CA ARG A 7 12.57 0.71 -9.06
C ARG A 7 11.29 1.06 -9.79
N VAL A 8 10.48 1.89 -9.15
CA VAL A 8 9.32 2.57 -9.72
C VAL A 8 9.46 4.07 -9.46
N SER A 9 8.98 4.91 -10.38
CA SER A 9 8.94 6.36 -10.20
C SER A 9 7.49 6.82 -10.14
N LEU A 10 7.17 7.62 -9.14
CA LEU A 10 5.85 8.22 -8.94
C LEU A 10 5.97 9.73 -9.10
N ARG A 11 4.98 10.34 -9.75
CA ARG A 11 4.87 11.80 -9.83
C ARG A 11 4.15 12.29 -8.58
N VAL A 12 4.75 13.26 -7.90
CA VAL A 12 4.21 13.90 -6.70
C VAL A 12 4.20 15.41 -6.85
N THR A 13 3.26 16.07 -6.18
CA THR A 13 3.20 17.55 -6.13
C THR A 13 4.05 18.14 -5.02
N ASP A 14 4.28 17.38 -3.95
CA ASP A 14 5.10 17.74 -2.79
C ASP A 14 5.95 16.52 -2.37
N LEU A 15 7.26 16.63 -2.50
CA LEU A 15 8.17 15.50 -2.27
C LEU A 15 8.25 15.12 -0.79
N GLU A 16 8.40 16.09 0.10
CA GLU A 16 8.58 15.82 1.54
C GLU A 16 7.32 15.20 2.13
N ARG A 17 6.15 15.75 1.80
CA ARG A 17 4.85 15.19 2.22
C ARG A 17 4.68 13.75 1.77
N SER A 18 5.04 13.45 0.52
CA SER A 18 4.87 12.11 -0.03
C SER A 18 5.89 11.12 0.54
N VAL A 19 7.13 11.53 0.78
CA VAL A 19 8.14 10.68 1.45
C VAL A 19 7.66 10.28 2.85
N LEU A 20 7.24 11.25 3.68
CA LEU A 20 6.74 10.97 5.03
C LEU A 20 5.54 10.00 5.00
N PHE A 21 4.63 10.18 4.04
CA PHE A 21 3.52 9.26 3.85
C PHE A 21 3.99 7.83 3.53
N TYR A 22 4.92 7.64 2.58
CA TYR A 22 5.37 6.29 2.22
C TYR A 22 6.20 5.63 3.34
N GLU A 23 6.97 6.40 4.10
CA GLU A 23 7.64 5.90 5.31
C GLU A 23 6.63 5.38 6.33
N ASP A 24 5.55 6.11 6.57
CA ASP A 24 4.54 5.77 7.57
C ASP A 24 3.65 4.55 7.21
N PHE A 25 3.47 4.25 5.92
CA PHE A 25 2.47 3.26 5.49
C PHE A 25 3.01 2.10 4.63
N CYS A 26 4.20 2.22 4.05
CA CYS A 26 4.65 1.27 3.02
C CYS A 26 6.10 0.80 3.17
N LEU A 27 6.99 1.61 3.76
CA LEU A 27 8.42 1.30 3.82
C LEU A 27 8.89 0.80 5.18
N ASP A 28 8.09 0.95 6.23
CA ASP A 28 8.33 0.31 7.53
C ASP A 28 7.96 -1.18 7.47
N GLU A 29 8.63 -2.03 8.26
CA GLU A 29 8.39 -3.48 8.37
C GLU A 29 7.07 -3.81 9.10
N ALA A 30 6.12 -2.88 9.09
CA ALA A 30 4.83 -3.01 9.74
C ALA A 30 4.02 -4.17 9.14
N SER A 31 3.33 -4.91 10.01
CA SER A 31 2.41 -5.95 9.58
C SER A 31 1.22 -5.34 8.84
N TYR A 32 0.60 -6.12 7.95
CA TYR A 32 -0.61 -5.71 7.24
C TYR A 32 -1.70 -5.18 8.18
N ASP A 33 -1.86 -5.80 9.35
CA ASP A 33 -2.91 -5.43 10.31
C ASP A 33 -2.60 -4.08 10.99
N GLU A 34 -1.32 -3.76 11.24
CA GLU A 34 -0.88 -2.46 11.78
C GLU A 34 -1.09 -1.33 10.77
N VAL A 35 -0.70 -1.55 9.51
CA VAL A 35 -0.93 -0.57 8.44
C VAL A 35 -2.42 -0.34 8.25
N LEU A 36 -3.23 -1.41 8.22
CA LEU A 36 -4.69 -1.31 8.13
C LEU A 36 -5.29 -0.51 9.30
N ALA A 37 -4.86 -0.78 10.53
CA ALA A 37 -5.33 -0.06 11.71
C ALA A 37 -5.02 1.45 11.63
N ARG A 38 -3.80 1.81 11.18
CA ARG A 38 -3.40 3.22 10.98
C ARG A 38 -4.22 3.90 9.89
N LEU A 39 -4.45 3.22 8.77
CA LEU A 39 -5.29 3.73 7.67
C LEU A 39 -6.75 3.96 8.13
N ILE A 40 -7.31 3.06 8.93
CA ILE A 40 -8.65 3.19 9.50
C ILE A 40 -8.71 4.39 10.46
N ALA A 41 -7.74 4.51 11.37
CA ALA A 41 -7.69 5.60 12.35
C ALA A 41 -7.64 7.00 11.70
N LEU A 42 -7.04 7.09 10.51
CA LEU A 42 -6.91 8.33 9.73
C LEU A 42 -8.00 8.51 8.67
N GLY A 43 -8.93 7.55 8.52
CA GLY A 43 -10.00 7.63 7.53
C GLY A 43 -9.54 7.55 6.07
N LEU A 44 -8.39 6.92 5.81
CA LEU A 44 -7.75 6.86 4.49
C LEU A 44 -8.14 5.61 3.68
N VAL A 45 -8.88 4.66 4.28
CA VAL A 45 -9.31 3.44 3.60
C VAL A 45 -10.34 3.79 2.52
N LYS A 46 -10.00 3.53 1.26
CA LYS A 46 -10.90 3.72 0.11
C LYS A 46 -11.80 2.51 -0.11
N ARG A 47 -11.28 1.31 0.16
CA ARG A 47 -12.04 0.05 0.08
C ARG A 47 -11.64 -0.86 1.23
N GLU A 48 -12.64 -1.41 1.90
CA GLU A 48 -12.44 -2.41 2.95
C GLU A 48 -11.64 -3.62 2.44
N PRO A 49 -11.01 -4.40 3.35
CA PRO A 49 -10.27 -5.59 2.98
C PRO A 49 -11.14 -6.53 2.13
N THR A 50 -10.75 -6.71 0.86
CA THR A 50 -11.45 -7.57 -0.09
C THR A 50 -10.49 -8.59 -0.67
N VAL A 51 -11.02 -9.77 -1.02
CA VAL A 51 -10.22 -10.80 -1.69
C VAL A 51 -10.11 -10.42 -3.17
N ASN A 52 -8.88 -10.26 -3.66
CA ASN A 52 -8.60 -10.00 -5.08
C ASN A 52 -7.54 -10.96 -5.64
N LYS A 53 -7.62 -11.23 -6.95
CA LYS A 53 -6.64 -12.03 -7.71
C LYS A 53 -5.30 -11.30 -7.76
N GLY A 54 -4.27 -11.90 -7.17
CA GLY A 54 -2.87 -11.53 -7.39
C GLY A 54 -2.14 -12.52 -8.29
N THR A 55 -0.90 -12.21 -8.63
CA THR A 55 0.02 -13.10 -9.38
C THR A 55 0.18 -14.48 -8.71
N PHE A 56 -0.04 -14.56 -7.40
CA PHE A 56 0.05 -15.79 -6.59
C PHE A 56 -1.31 -16.31 -6.11
N GLY A 57 -2.40 -15.92 -6.77
CA GLY A 57 -3.78 -16.32 -6.45
C GLY A 57 -4.55 -15.29 -5.61
N ASP A 58 -5.74 -15.67 -5.18
CA ASP A 58 -6.66 -14.82 -4.42
C ASP A 58 -6.09 -14.48 -3.03
N ARG A 59 -6.01 -13.18 -2.70
CA ARG A 59 -5.43 -12.70 -1.44
C ARG A 59 -6.20 -11.51 -0.89
N LEU A 60 -6.10 -11.31 0.43
CA LEU A 60 -6.68 -10.17 1.11
C LEU A 60 -5.92 -8.90 0.72
N ALA A 61 -6.64 -7.91 0.21
CA ALA A 61 -6.10 -6.66 -0.27
C ALA A 61 -6.91 -5.48 0.29
N THR A 62 -6.20 -4.40 0.63
CA THR A 62 -6.80 -3.12 1.01
C THR A 62 -6.31 -2.04 0.06
N TYR A 63 -7.24 -1.13 -0.29
CA TYR A 63 -6.96 -0.01 -1.17
C TYR A 63 -7.11 1.31 -0.44
N PHE A 64 -6.19 2.22 -0.72
CA PHE A 64 -6.18 3.59 -0.21
C PHE A 64 -5.51 4.51 -1.23
N THR A 65 -5.49 5.81 -0.97
CA THR A 65 -4.87 6.79 -1.86
C THR A 65 -3.73 7.52 -1.16
N ASP A 66 -2.66 7.78 -1.91
CA ASP A 66 -1.62 8.69 -1.47
C ASP A 66 -2.08 10.16 -1.54
N PRO A 67 -1.31 11.13 -1.01
CA PRO A 67 -1.67 12.55 -1.02
C PRO A 67 -1.82 13.17 -2.41
N ASP A 68 -1.32 12.52 -3.46
CA ASP A 68 -1.40 12.95 -4.86
C ASP A 68 -2.53 12.22 -5.62
N GLY A 69 -3.27 11.33 -4.95
CA GLY A 69 -4.39 10.58 -5.51
C GLY A 69 -4.00 9.29 -6.23
N ASN A 70 -2.75 8.84 -6.13
CA ASN A 70 -2.34 7.53 -6.63
C ASN A 70 -3.03 6.45 -5.79
N GLU A 71 -3.65 5.46 -6.45
CA GLU A 71 -4.26 4.32 -5.77
C GLU A 71 -3.19 3.30 -5.40
N LEU A 72 -3.13 2.99 -4.10
CA LEU A 72 -2.19 2.05 -3.52
C LEU A 72 -2.94 0.79 -3.06
N GLU A 73 -2.32 -0.36 -3.27
CA GLU A 73 -2.82 -1.67 -2.86
C GLU A 73 -1.77 -2.36 -1.96
N ILE A 74 -2.18 -2.74 -0.74
CA ILE A 74 -1.39 -3.62 0.13
C ILE A 74 -2.04 -5.01 0.18
N LYS A 75 -1.23 -6.07 0.18
CA LYS A 75 -1.71 -7.47 0.23
C LYS A 75 -1.10 -8.23 1.39
N LYS A 76 -1.93 -9.04 2.06
CA LYS A 76 -1.46 -10.00 3.06
C LYS A 76 -1.12 -11.32 2.37
N TYR A 77 0.15 -11.71 2.44
CA TYR A 77 0.62 -13.03 2.05
C TYR A 77 0.62 -13.93 3.28
N SER A 78 -0.19 -14.98 3.27
CA SER A 78 0.01 -16.11 4.19
C SER A 78 1.28 -16.83 3.75
N VAL A 79 2.31 -16.80 4.60
CA VAL A 79 3.45 -17.71 4.51
C VAL A 79 3.03 -19.14 4.81
#